data_AF-A0A935V067-F1
#
_entry.id   AF-A0A935V067-F1
#
_cell.length_a   1.000
_cell.length_b   1.000
_cell.length_c   1.000
_cell.angle_alpha   90.00
_cell.angle_beta   90.00
_cell.angle_gamma   90.00
#
_symmetry.space_group_name_H-M   'P 1'
#
loop_
_entity.id
_entity.type
_entity.pdbx_description
1 polymer ?
#
loop_
_entity_poly.entity_id
_entity_poly.type
_entity_poly.pdbx_seq_one_letter_code
_entity_poly.pdbx_strand_id
1 'polypeptide(L)'
;MLDLSDTPTAGGDLTGLAWPQLALLSLPNAPLGAAGLSGLGACPALKVIDLTGVGGLPAGVERFASLVGLRLGGGALDGADGERLAQLSGLESLSLAELDLKDGALLAIGRLPRLTQLAAYRCGLHDAGLAGLGACPTLKELDLGRCALSPADRLGIGALRGLRLLSFHHTTLGDEDLPALLKLRDVAWLGLGLTRLSPGAVAALRAALPATEIAAPRRPD
;
A
#
# COMPACT_ATOMS: atom_id res chain seq x y z
N MET A 1 -8.49 5.55 21.71
CA MET A 1 -9.02 5.28 20.36
C MET A 1 -10.26 6.15 20.20
N LEU A 2 -10.36 6.90 19.11
CA LEU A 2 -11.54 7.66 18.73
C LEU A 2 -12.00 7.15 17.37
N ASP A 3 -13.25 6.72 17.29
CA ASP A 3 -13.86 6.21 16.07
C ASP A 3 -15.02 7.14 15.69
N LEU A 4 -14.92 7.73 14.51
CA LEU A 4 -15.87 8.67 13.91
C LEU A 4 -16.33 8.14 12.54
N SER A 5 -16.28 6.83 12.34
CA SER A 5 -16.78 6.15 11.15
C SER A 5 -18.20 6.56 10.78
N ASP A 6 -18.41 6.89 9.51
CA ASP A 6 -19.74 7.23 8.95
C ASP A 6 -20.46 8.37 9.69
N THR A 7 -19.72 9.18 10.46
CA THR A 7 -20.31 10.34 11.11
C THR A 7 -20.41 11.50 10.12
N PRO A 8 -21.45 12.34 10.21
CA PRO A 8 -21.57 13.52 9.36
C PRO A 8 -20.57 14.63 9.73
N THR A 9 -19.54 14.32 10.53
CA THR A 9 -18.54 15.32 10.94
C THR A 9 -17.83 15.84 9.71
N ALA A 10 -18.04 17.12 9.40
CA ALA A 10 -17.25 17.83 8.43
C ALA A 10 -15.84 18.03 9.01
N GLY A 11 -14.82 18.22 8.16
CA GLY A 11 -13.46 18.53 8.63
C GLY A 11 -13.41 19.76 9.57
N GLY A 12 -14.39 20.65 9.47
CA GLY A 12 -14.59 21.79 10.36
C GLY A 12 -15.05 21.44 11.79
N ASP A 13 -15.77 20.34 11.99
CA ASP A 13 -16.31 19.92 13.30
C ASP A 13 -15.21 19.40 14.23
N LEU A 14 -14.04 19.09 13.67
CA LEU A 14 -12.87 18.61 14.38
C LEU A 14 -11.91 19.76 14.78
N THR A 15 -12.30 21.01 14.45
CA THR A 15 -11.41 22.17 14.58
C THR A 15 -11.16 22.56 16.03
N GLY A 16 -9.89 22.71 16.41
CA GLY A 16 -9.51 23.22 17.74
C GLY A 16 -9.63 22.23 18.90
N LEU A 17 -10.07 21.00 18.63
CA LEU A 17 -10.07 19.92 19.62
C LEU A 17 -8.64 19.38 19.80
N ALA A 18 -8.16 19.34 21.05
CA ALA A 18 -6.85 18.80 21.39
C ALA A 18 -6.99 17.40 22.02
N TRP A 19 -6.28 16.42 21.46
CA TRP A 19 -6.30 15.05 21.99
C TRP A 19 -4.89 14.56 22.28
N PRO A 20 -4.30 14.96 23.42
CA PRO A 20 -2.90 14.69 23.74
C PRO A 20 -2.58 13.21 23.88
N GLN A 21 -3.59 12.38 24.19
CA GLN A 21 -3.45 10.93 24.42
C GLN A 21 -4.06 10.08 23.30
N LEU A 22 -4.55 10.68 22.22
CA LEU A 22 -5.18 9.93 21.15
C LEU A 22 -4.14 9.20 20.30
N ALA A 23 -4.12 7.87 20.41
CA ALA A 23 -3.19 7.02 19.65
C ALA A 23 -3.76 6.46 18.35
N LEU A 24 -5.09 6.31 18.26
CA LEU A 24 -5.81 5.80 17.09
C LEU A 24 -7.00 6.67 16.78
N LEU A 25 -7.10 7.14 15.53
CA LEU A 25 -8.23 7.88 14.98
C LEU A 25 -8.79 7.13 13.76
N SER A 26 -10.08 6.84 13.77
CA SER A 26 -10.78 6.22 12.64
C SER A 26 -11.81 7.19 12.08
N LEU A 27 -11.70 7.51 10.79
CA LEU A 27 -12.57 8.43 10.05
C LEU A 27 -13.03 7.84 8.70
N PRO A 28 -13.43 6.55 8.60
CA PRO A 28 -13.82 6.01 7.32
C PRO A 28 -15.11 6.68 6.82
N ASN A 29 -15.14 6.94 5.51
CA ASN A 29 -16.19 7.64 4.78
C ASN A 29 -16.52 9.05 5.32
N ALA A 30 -15.64 9.65 6.12
CA ALA A 30 -15.88 10.98 6.67
C ALA A 30 -15.76 12.07 5.57
N PRO A 31 -16.72 13.01 5.46
CA PRO A 31 -16.67 14.08 4.47
C PRO A 31 -15.72 15.20 4.92
N LEU A 32 -14.41 14.94 4.86
CA LEU A 32 -13.38 15.87 5.34
C LEU A 32 -13.29 17.16 4.51
N GLY A 33 -13.74 17.12 3.25
CA GLY A 33 -13.70 18.26 2.33
C GLY A 33 -12.28 18.79 2.07
N ALA A 34 -12.16 19.99 1.51
CA ALA A 34 -10.87 20.58 1.16
C ALA A 34 -9.98 20.91 2.37
N ALA A 35 -10.59 21.18 3.53
CA ALA A 35 -9.87 21.45 4.77
C ALA A 35 -9.13 20.20 5.29
N GLY A 36 -9.63 19.01 4.95
CA GLY A 36 -9.00 17.75 5.33
C GLY A 36 -8.89 17.61 6.84
N LEU A 37 -7.66 17.35 7.29
CA LEU A 37 -7.26 17.19 8.68
C LEU A 37 -6.63 18.46 9.26
N SER A 38 -6.63 19.57 8.52
CA SER A 38 -6.00 20.83 8.92
C SER A 38 -6.63 21.44 10.17
N GLY A 39 -7.92 21.20 10.39
CA GLY A 39 -8.64 21.68 11.58
C GLY A 39 -8.25 20.95 12.88
N LEU A 40 -7.84 19.68 12.79
CA LEU A 40 -7.53 18.87 13.97
C LEU A 40 -6.48 19.57 14.85
N GLY A 41 -6.72 19.62 16.17
CA GLY A 41 -5.71 20.13 17.10
C GLY A 41 -4.52 19.17 17.24
N ALA A 42 -3.60 19.52 18.12
CA ALA A 42 -2.39 18.72 18.33
C ALA A 42 -2.76 17.30 18.82
N CYS A 43 -2.31 16.30 18.07
CA CYS A 43 -2.41 14.88 18.41
C CYS A 43 -1.00 14.27 18.50
N PRO A 44 -0.16 14.69 19.47
CA PRO A 44 1.25 14.30 19.52
C PRO A 44 1.45 12.79 19.72
N ALA A 45 0.46 12.10 20.30
CA ALA A 45 0.48 10.66 20.52
C ALA A 45 -0.13 9.84 19.36
N LEU A 46 -0.64 10.46 18.29
CA LEU A 46 -1.33 9.75 17.22
C LEU A 46 -0.38 8.84 16.45
N LYS A 47 -0.67 7.54 16.48
CA LYS A 47 0.13 6.48 15.85
C LYS A 47 -0.53 5.90 14.62
N VAL A 48 -1.86 5.74 14.65
CA VAL A 48 -2.61 5.13 13.55
C VAL A 48 -3.78 6.02 13.19
N ILE A 49 -3.93 6.26 11.89
CA ILE A 49 -5.11 6.92 11.35
C ILE A 49 -5.72 6.07 10.22
N ASP A 50 -7.03 5.91 10.28
CA ASP A 50 -7.82 5.27 9.23
C ASP A 50 -8.68 6.32 8.52
N LEU A 51 -8.44 6.48 7.22
CA LEU A 51 -9.09 7.46 6.34
C LEU A 51 -9.69 6.72 5.13
N THR A 52 -10.11 5.47 5.31
CA THR A 52 -10.70 4.69 4.22
C THR A 52 -11.97 5.36 3.70
N GLY A 53 -12.11 5.57 2.40
CA GLY A 53 -13.30 6.16 1.79
C GLY A 53 -13.35 7.70 1.81
N VAL A 54 -12.28 8.39 2.22
CA VAL A 54 -12.24 9.87 2.18
C VAL A 54 -11.91 10.45 0.79
N GLY A 55 -11.66 9.61 -0.21
CA GLY A 55 -11.48 10.02 -1.60
C GLY A 55 -10.08 10.48 -1.99
N GLY A 56 -9.05 10.08 -1.23
CA GLY A 56 -7.65 10.39 -1.48
C GLY A 56 -6.88 10.69 -0.20
N LEU A 57 -5.77 11.44 -0.32
CA LEU A 57 -5.01 11.90 0.83
C LEU A 57 -5.50 13.30 1.27
N PRO A 58 -6.14 13.43 2.44
CA PRO A 58 -6.59 14.74 2.90
C PRO A 58 -5.41 15.64 3.27
N ALA A 59 -5.58 16.94 3.03
CA ALA A 59 -4.59 17.94 3.43
C ALA A 59 -4.36 17.94 4.95
N GLY A 60 -3.12 18.20 5.37
CA GLY A 60 -2.75 18.29 6.78
C GLY A 60 -2.47 16.94 7.44
N VAL A 61 -2.43 15.83 6.71
CA VAL A 61 -2.01 14.53 7.25
C VAL A 61 -0.53 14.52 7.63
N GLU A 62 0.30 15.26 6.88
CA GLU A 62 1.75 15.38 7.04
C GLU A 62 2.16 15.99 8.39
N ARG A 63 1.24 16.67 9.08
CA ARG A 63 1.48 17.28 10.40
C ARG A 63 1.65 16.25 11.52
N PHE A 64 1.15 15.02 11.32
CA PHE A 64 1.15 13.99 12.35
C PHE A 64 2.47 13.21 12.34
N ALA A 65 3.53 13.88 12.78
CA ALA A 65 4.91 13.34 12.77
C ALA A 65 5.10 12.03 13.56
N SER A 66 4.16 11.71 14.45
CA SER A 66 4.17 10.47 15.26
C SER A 66 3.52 9.28 14.56
N LEU A 67 2.93 9.44 13.37
CA LEU A 67 2.24 8.38 12.65
C LEU A 67 3.19 7.23 12.31
N VAL A 68 2.70 6.03 12.57
CA VAL A 68 3.34 4.74 12.29
C VAL A 68 2.48 3.93 11.32
N GLY A 69 1.15 4.08 11.39
CA GLY A 69 0.20 3.40 10.52
C GLY A 69 -0.78 4.37 9.83
N LEU A 70 -1.02 4.16 8.54
CA LEU A 70 -1.98 4.93 7.76
C LEU A 70 -2.82 3.99 6.89
N ARG A 71 -4.15 4.13 6.92
CA ARG A 71 -5.06 3.49 5.97
C ARG A 71 -5.74 4.53 5.10
N LEU A 72 -5.71 4.30 3.79
CA LEU A 72 -6.38 5.12 2.78
C LEU A 72 -7.21 4.21 1.88
N GLY A 73 -8.33 4.72 1.39
CA GLY A 73 -9.05 4.01 0.34
C GLY A 73 -10.05 4.87 -0.41
N GLY A 74 -10.33 4.46 -1.64
CA GLY A 74 -11.21 5.17 -2.56
C GLY A 74 -10.59 6.45 -3.12
N GLY A 75 -10.72 6.65 -4.44
CA GLY A 75 -10.18 7.82 -5.13
C GLY A 75 -8.85 7.54 -5.83
N ALA A 76 -7.97 8.53 -5.87
CA ALA A 76 -6.66 8.45 -6.50
C ALA A 76 -5.56 9.04 -5.61
N LEU A 77 -4.32 8.59 -5.82
CA LEU A 77 -3.13 9.24 -5.27
C LEU A 77 -2.20 9.62 -6.43
N ASP A 78 -1.91 10.91 -6.54
CA ASP A 78 -0.97 11.43 -7.52
C ASP A 78 0.44 11.66 -6.95
N GLY A 79 1.33 12.28 -7.75
CA GLY A 79 2.69 12.59 -7.30
C GLY A 79 2.74 13.58 -6.13
N ALA A 80 1.84 14.57 -6.08
CA ALA A 80 1.79 15.52 -4.98
C ALA A 80 1.31 14.85 -3.69
N ASP A 81 0.32 13.96 -3.79
CA ASP A 81 -0.09 13.10 -2.68
C ASP A 81 1.06 12.23 -2.17
N GLY A 82 1.80 11.63 -3.11
CA GLY A 82 3.01 10.85 -2.83
C GLY A 82 4.07 11.65 -2.05
N GLU A 83 4.38 12.87 -2.48
CA GLU A 83 5.37 13.71 -1.80
C GLU A 83 4.92 14.08 -0.39
N ARG A 84 3.62 14.33 -0.16
CA ARG A 84 3.08 14.55 1.19
C ARG A 84 3.17 13.28 2.05
N LEU A 85 2.87 12.11 1.50
CA LEU A 85 3.08 10.83 2.18
C LEU A 85 4.54 10.64 2.58
N ALA A 86 5.48 10.98 1.70
CA ALA A 86 6.92 10.84 1.95
C ALA A 86 7.42 11.70 3.12
N GLN A 87 6.68 12.73 3.54
CA GLN A 87 6.99 13.54 4.73
C GLN A 87 6.69 12.80 6.05
N LEU A 88 5.88 11.74 6.01
CA LEU A 88 5.59 10.87 7.16
C LEU A 88 6.78 9.94 7.45
N SER A 89 7.91 10.52 7.86
CA SER A 89 9.18 9.80 8.09
C SER A 89 9.13 8.70 9.14
N GLY A 90 8.11 8.71 10.00
CA GLY A 90 7.82 7.68 11.00
C GLY A 90 6.95 6.52 10.52
N LEU A 91 6.41 6.59 9.28
CA LEU A 91 5.44 5.63 8.79
C LEU A 91 6.08 4.26 8.54
N GLU A 92 5.55 3.23 9.19
CA GLU A 92 6.04 1.85 9.11
C GLU A 92 5.05 0.94 8.36
N SER A 93 3.75 1.26 8.41
CA SER A 93 2.67 0.47 7.80
C SER A 93 1.72 1.36 6.99
N LEU A 94 1.53 1.03 5.72
CA LEU A 94 0.61 1.73 4.81
C LEU A 94 -0.36 0.72 4.18
N SER A 95 -1.65 0.98 4.35
CA SER A 95 -2.73 0.21 3.71
C SER A 95 -3.47 1.09 2.72
N LEU A 96 -3.55 0.63 1.48
CA LEU A 96 -4.19 1.29 0.35
C LEU A 96 -5.26 0.35 -0.20
N ALA A 97 -6.50 0.82 -0.31
CA ALA A 97 -7.59 0.01 -0.84
C ALA A 97 -8.38 0.77 -1.91
N GLU A 98 -8.62 0.15 -3.06
CA GLU A 98 -9.50 0.72 -4.10
C GLU A 98 -9.07 2.12 -4.55
N LEU A 99 -7.74 2.33 -4.62
CA LEU A 99 -7.11 3.57 -5.07
C LEU A 99 -6.52 3.43 -6.48
N ASP A 100 -6.67 4.48 -7.27
CA ASP A 100 -5.90 4.68 -8.49
C ASP A 100 -4.54 5.31 -8.12
N LEU A 101 -3.47 4.51 -8.16
CA LEU A 101 -2.11 4.93 -7.79
C LEU A 101 -1.35 5.35 -9.03
N LYS A 102 -1.06 6.65 -9.17
CA LYS A 102 -0.22 7.18 -10.24
C LYS A 102 1.27 6.95 -9.95
N ASP A 103 2.09 6.95 -10.99
CA ASP A 103 3.53 6.60 -10.91
C ASP A 103 4.26 7.43 -9.85
N GLY A 104 3.97 8.73 -9.79
CA GLY A 104 4.56 9.64 -8.81
C GLY A 104 4.29 9.24 -7.36
N ALA A 105 3.10 8.68 -7.06
CA ALA A 105 2.74 8.23 -5.72
C ALA A 105 3.60 7.04 -5.29
N LEU A 106 3.74 6.02 -6.14
CA LEU A 106 4.50 4.81 -5.84
C LEU A 106 6.01 5.07 -5.74
N LEU A 107 6.55 5.93 -6.60
CA LEU A 107 7.93 6.40 -6.50
C LEU A 107 8.18 7.11 -5.17
N ALA A 108 7.24 7.94 -4.72
CA ALA A 108 7.36 8.63 -3.44
C ALA A 108 7.25 7.70 -2.24
N ILE A 109 6.29 6.76 -2.25
CA ILE A 109 6.14 5.70 -1.24
C ILE A 109 7.43 4.87 -1.14
N GLY A 110 8.06 4.56 -2.26
CA GLY A 110 9.34 3.85 -2.32
C GLY A 110 10.49 4.55 -1.59
N ARG A 111 10.40 5.86 -1.32
CA ARG A 111 11.42 6.63 -0.58
C ARG A 111 11.15 6.73 0.93
N LEU A 112 10.05 6.16 1.43
CA LEU A 112 9.74 6.19 2.85
C LEU A 112 10.84 5.48 3.65
N PRO A 113 11.49 6.15 4.62
CA PRO A 113 12.72 5.64 5.23
C PRO A 113 12.48 4.53 6.27
N ARG A 114 11.23 4.30 6.66
CA ARG A 114 10.84 3.33 7.70
C ARG A 114 9.72 2.40 7.28
N LEU A 115 9.22 2.50 6.05
CA LEU A 115 8.10 1.68 5.60
C LEU A 115 8.54 0.22 5.53
N THR A 116 7.90 -0.65 6.31
CA THR A 116 8.17 -2.08 6.36
C THR A 116 7.04 -2.90 5.76
N GLN A 117 5.82 -2.39 5.82
CA GLN A 117 4.61 -3.05 5.32
C GLN A 117 3.82 -2.13 4.39
N LEU A 118 3.55 -2.62 3.18
CA LEU A 118 2.64 -1.98 2.22
C LEU A 118 1.61 -3.01 1.74
N ALA A 119 0.35 -2.76 2.04
CA ALA A 119 -0.76 -3.50 1.45
C ALA A 119 -1.48 -2.58 0.46
N ALA A 120 -1.50 -2.94 -0.82
CA ALA A 120 -2.30 -2.30 -1.86
C ALA A 120 -3.28 -3.34 -2.40
N TYR A 121 -4.56 -3.15 -2.07
CA TYR A 121 -5.62 -4.08 -2.44
C TYR A 121 -6.58 -3.42 -3.42
N ARG A 122 -6.87 -4.10 -4.54
CA ARG A 122 -7.74 -3.56 -5.61
C ARG A 122 -7.29 -2.17 -6.10
N CYS A 123 -5.99 -1.89 -6.08
CA CYS A 123 -5.45 -0.65 -6.59
C CYS A 123 -5.16 -0.75 -8.10
N GLY A 124 -5.34 0.37 -8.80
CA GLY A 124 -4.80 0.55 -10.14
C GLY A 124 -3.34 0.95 -10.02
N LEU A 125 -2.43 0.15 -10.58
CA LEU A 125 -1.02 0.48 -10.67
C LEU A 125 -0.74 0.98 -12.10
N HIS A 126 0.20 1.91 -12.22
CA HIS A 126 0.56 2.53 -13.49
C HIS A 126 2.08 2.44 -13.70
N ASP A 127 2.45 2.37 -14.98
CA ASP A 127 3.75 2.00 -15.51
C ASP A 127 4.94 2.54 -14.69
N ALA A 128 5.89 1.65 -14.36
CA ALA A 128 7.09 1.91 -13.55
C ALA A 128 6.88 2.09 -12.03
N GLY A 129 5.64 2.05 -11.51
CA GLY A 129 5.37 2.14 -10.08
C GLY A 129 6.05 1.06 -9.22
N LEU A 130 6.11 -0.19 -9.71
CA LEU A 130 6.75 -1.29 -8.97
C LEU A 130 8.27 -1.14 -8.83
N ALA A 131 8.94 -0.47 -9.78
CA ALA A 131 10.38 -0.23 -9.68
C ALA A 131 10.70 0.72 -8.52
N GLY A 132 9.83 1.71 -8.25
CA GLY A 132 9.94 2.58 -7.09
C GLY A 132 9.85 1.84 -5.77
N LEU A 133 8.87 0.94 -5.64
CA LEU A 133 8.73 0.10 -4.44
C LEU A 133 9.93 -0.85 -4.25
N GLY A 134 10.50 -1.37 -5.34
CA GLY A 134 11.70 -2.20 -5.29
C GLY A 134 12.97 -1.47 -4.81
N ALA A 135 12.98 -0.14 -4.84
CA ALA A 135 14.04 0.69 -4.30
C ALA A 135 13.87 1.03 -2.82
N CYS A 136 12.75 0.64 -2.19
CA CYS A 136 12.49 0.94 -0.78
C CYS A 136 13.45 0.15 0.13
N PRO A 137 14.31 0.82 0.91
CA PRO A 137 15.38 0.15 1.65
C PRO A 137 14.86 -0.70 2.82
N THR A 138 13.67 -0.37 3.33
CA THR A 138 13.11 -0.98 4.54
C THR A 138 11.94 -1.92 4.27
N LEU A 139 11.35 -1.90 3.07
CA LEU A 139 10.14 -2.67 2.80
C LEU A 139 10.42 -4.17 2.91
N LYS A 140 9.56 -4.88 3.67
CA LYS A 140 9.66 -6.33 3.89
C LYS A 140 8.41 -7.07 3.48
N GLU A 141 7.25 -6.43 3.55
CA GLU A 141 5.98 -7.06 3.25
C GLU A 141 5.23 -6.20 2.23
N LEU A 142 4.91 -6.82 1.09
CA LEU A 142 4.18 -6.18 0.01
C LEU A 142 3.02 -7.08 -0.44
N ASP A 143 1.80 -6.60 -0.32
CA ASP A 143 0.62 -7.25 -0.90
C ASP A 143 0.08 -6.37 -2.03
N LEU A 144 0.00 -6.94 -3.24
CA LEU A 144 -0.58 -6.32 -4.44
C LEU A 144 -1.84 -7.09 -4.89
N GLY A 145 -2.51 -7.72 -3.93
CA GLY A 145 -3.68 -8.55 -4.16
C GLY A 145 -4.80 -7.82 -4.89
N ARG A 146 -5.36 -8.47 -5.91
CA ARG A 146 -6.44 -7.92 -6.77
C ARG A 146 -6.10 -6.60 -7.46
N CYS A 147 -4.83 -6.20 -7.52
CA CYS A 147 -4.43 -5.06 -8.33
C CYS A 147 -4.46 -5.42 -9.83
N ALA A 148 -4.84 -4.44 -10.64
CA ALA A 148 -4.70 -4.56 -12.09
C ALA A 148 -3.25 -4.21 -12.46
N LEU A 149 -2.53 -5.19 -13.03
CA LEU A 149 -1.14 -5.02 -13.46
C LEU A 149 -1.06 -4.90 -14.99
N SER A 150 -0.64 -3.73 -15.47
CA SER A 150 -0.33 -3.50 -16.88
C SER A 150 0.84 -4.39 -17.33
N PRO A 151 1.02 -4.65 -18.65
CA PRO A 151 2.21 -5.34 -19.13
C PRO A 151 3.52 -4.67 -18.70
N ALA A 152 3.55 -3.32 -18.59
CA ALA A 152 4.75 -2.61 -18.15
C ALA A 152 4.96 -2.72 -16.64
N ASP A 153 3.90 -2.76 -15.82
CA ASP A 153 4.03 -3.06 -14.39
C ASP A 153 4.69 -4.41 -14.16
N ARG A 154 4.28 -5.42 -14.93
CA ARG A 154 4.78 -6.79 -14.81
C ARG A 154 6.29 -6.91 -15.10
N LEU A 155 6.83 -6.06 -15.98
CA LEU A 155 8.27 -5.97 -16.20
C LEU A 155 9.02 -5.50 -14.93
N GLY A 156 8.36 -4.68 -14.10
CA GLY A 156 8.87 -4.16 -12.84
C GLY A 156 8.88 -5.16 -11.68
N ILE A 157 8.18 -6.30 -11.78
CA ILE A 157 8.10 -7.31 -10.69
C ILE A 157 9.49 -7.76 -10.24
N GLY A 158 10.40 -7.99 -11.19
CA GLY A 158 11.76 -8.44 -10.89
C GLY A 158 12.65 -7.39 -10.20
N ALA A 159 12.18 -6.15 -10.06
CA ALA A 159 12.86 -5.10 -9.29
C ALA A 159 12.52 -5.13 -7.80
N LEU A 160 11.46 -5.85 -7.40
CA LEU A 160 11.05 -5.98 -6.00
C LEU A 160 12.04 -6.85 -5.23
N ARG A 161 13.04 -6.22 -4.62
CA ARG A 161 14.14 -6.87 -3.89
C ARG A 161 14.04 -6.60 -2.39
N GLY A 162 14.66 -7.46 -1.59
CA GLY A 162 14.72 -7.28 -0.13
C GLY A 162 13.40 -7.52 0.62
N LEU A 163 12.35 -7.96 -0.08
CA LEU A 163 11.07 -8.38 0.49
C LEU A 163 11.18 -9.78 1.10
N ARG A 164 10.51 -9.98 2.23
CA ARG A 164 10.33 -11.28 2.88
C ARG A 164 8.99 -11.90 2.48
N LEU A 165 7.94 -11.09 2.38
CA LEU A 165 6.59 -11.50 1.99
C LEU A 165 6.14 -10.69 0.78
N LEU A 166 5.75 -11.39 -0.29
CA LEU A 166 5.19 -10.79 -1.49
C LEU A 166 3.92 -11.53 -1.91
N SER A 167 2.83 -10.83 -2.10
CA SER A 167 1.56 -11.38 -2.58
C SER A 167 1.12 -10.70 -3.87
N PHE A 168 0.75 -11.52 -4.85
CA PHE A 168 0.04 -11.13 -6.07
C PHE A 168 -1.29 -11.89 -6.17
N HIS A 169 -1.91 -12.22 -5.05
CA HIS A 169 -3.11 -13.05 -5.08
C HIS A 169 -4.20 -12.39 -5.94
N HIS A 170 -4.90 -13.20 -6.73
CA HIS A 170 -6.06 -12.78 -7.50
C HIS A 170 -5.75 -11.66 -8.52
N THR A 171 -4.53 -11.70 -9.07
CA THR A 171 -4.07 -10.85 -10.19
C THR A 171 -4.07 -11.63 -11.50
N THR A 172 -3.75 -10.96 -12.61
CA THR A 172 -3.73 -11.58 -13.95
C THR A 172 -2.39 -12.19 -14.34
N LEU A 173 -1.46 -12.41 -13.40
CA LEU A 173 -0.14 -12.95 -13.71
C LEU A 173 -0.23 -14.32 -14.40
N GLY A 174 0.49 -14.49 -15.49
CA GLY A 174 0.53 -15.72 -16.29
C GLY A 174 1.95 -16.24 -16.52
N ASP A 175 2.07 -17.30 -17.32
CA ASP A 175 3.36 -17.94 -17.62
C ASP A 175 4.34 -16.97 -18.32
N GLU A 176 3.83 -15.95 -19.01
CA GLU A 176 4.62 -14.87 -19.60
C GLU A 176 5.41 -14.05 -18.56
N ASP A 177 4.95 -14.03 -17.30
CA ASP A 177 5.55 -13.27 -16.20
C ASP A 177 6.62 -14.07 -15.44
N LEU A 178 6.79 -15.35 -15.78
CA LEU A 178 7.76 -16.26 -15.16
C LEU A 178 9.19 -15.69 -15.15
N PRO A 179 9.72 -15.08 -16.23
CA PRO A 179 11.06 -14.49 -16.21
C PRO A 179 11.22 -13.36 -15.18
N ALA A 180 10.16 -12.60 -14.89
CA ALA A 180 10.19 -11.55 -13.87
C ALA A 180 10.12 -12.15 -12.47
N LEU A 181 9.24 -13.13 -12.26
CA LEU A 181 9.08 -13.83 -10.98
C LEU A 181 10.35 -14.59 -10.56
N LEU A 182 11.09 -15.17 -11.50
CA LEU A 182 12.36 -15.87 -11.24
C LEU A 182 13.49 -14.96 -10.73
N LYS A 183 13.32 -13.63 -10.77
CA LYS A 183 14.27 -12.66 -10.22
C LYS A 183 14.07 -12.41 -8.71
N LEU A 184 12.96 -12.87 -8.13
CA LEU A 184 12.59 -12.67 -6.72
C LEU A 184 13.35 -13.64 -5.80
N ARG A 185 14.68 -13.51 -5.72
CA ARG A 185 15.54 -14.49 -5.04
C ARG A 185 15.55 -14.38 -3.51
N ASP A 186 15.12 -13.25 -2.97
CA ASP A 186 15.21 -12.95 -1.54
C ASP A 186 13.89 -13.16 -0.78
N VAL A 187 12.82 -13.56 -1.49
CA VAL A 187 11.48 -13.67 -0.91
C VAL A 187 11.32 -14.99 -0.15
N ALA A 188 10.88 -14.92 1.10
CA ALA A 188 10.64 -16.11 1.92
C ALA A 188 9.24 -16.69 1.66
N TRP A 189 8.25 -15.84 1.39
CA TRP A 189 6.88 -16.25 1.10
C TRP A 189 6.32 -15.51 -0.12
N LEU A 190 5.87 -16.27 -1.12
CA LEU A 190 5.33 -15.77 -2.38
C LEU A 190 3.90 -16.28 -2.60
N GLY A 191 2.93 -15.36 -2.51
CA GLY A 191 1.52 -15.61 -2.74
C GLY A 191 1.13 -15.42 -4.21
N LEU A 192 0.74 -16.50 -4.88
CA LEU A 192 0.28 -16.53 -6.27
C LEU A 192 -1.11 -17.16 -6.40
N GLY A 193 -1.87 -17.22 -5.30
CA GLY A 193 -3.23 -17.74 -5.31
C GLY A 193 -4.10 -17.02 -6.34
N LEU A 194 -4.93 -17.75 -7.09
CA LEU A 194 -5.87 -17.19 -8.07
C LEU A 194 -5.21 -16.34 -9.18
N THR A 195 -3.98 -16.66 -9.58
CA THR A 195 -3.37 -16.15 -10.82
C THR A 195 -3.61 -17.11 -11.99
N ARG A 196 -3.09 -16.77 -13.18
CA ARG A 196 -3.19 -17.56 -14.41
C ARG A 196 -1.97 -18.44 -14.68
N LEU A 197 -1.05 -18.55 -13.72
CA LEU A 197 0.13 -19.40 -13.84
C LEU A 197 -0.25 -20.87 -13.95
N SER A 198 0.34 -21.55 -14.92
CA SER A 198 0.18 -22.99 -15.09
C SER A 198 0.90 -23.77 -13.98
N PRO A 199 0.49 -25.03 -13.73
CA PRO A 199 1.24 -25.90 -12.83
C PRO A 199 2.71 -26.07 -13.21
N GLY A 200 3.02 -26.01 -14.51
CA GLY A 200 4.40 -26.09 -15.02
C GLY A 200 5.22 -24.84 -14.63
N ALA A 201 4.64 -23.65 -14.77
CA ALA A 201 5.30 -22.42 -14.33
C ALA A 201 5.50 -22.39 -12.79
N VAL A 202 4.51 -22.83 -12.02
CA VAL A 202 4.64 -22.96 -10.56
C VAL A 202 5.73 -23.97 -10.17
N ALA A 203 5.81 -25.10 -10.88
CA ALA A 203 6.88 -26.07 -10.66
C ALA A 203 8.27 -25.49 -10.97
N ALA A 204 8.39 -24.74 -12.06
CA ALA A 204 9.62 -24.03 -12.42
C ALA A 204 10.03 -23.02 -11.34
N LEU A 205 9.07 -22.24 -10.79
CA LEU A 205 9.32 -21.32 -9.68
C LEU A 205 9.83 -22.06 -8.44
N ARG A 206 9.19 -23.17 -8.04
CA ARG A 206 9.62 -23.96 -6.88
C ARG A 206 11.02 -24.56 -7.06
N ALA A 207 11.34 -24.99 -8.28
CA ALA A 207 12.67 -25.51 -8.59
C ALA A 207 13.76 -24.41 -8.53
N ALA A 208 13.44 -23.19 -9.00
CA ALA A 208 14.38 -22.09 -9.05
C ALA A 208 14.51 -21.31 -7.73
N LEU A 209 13.46 -21.31 -6.90
CA LEU A 209 13.37 -20.61 -5.61
C LEU A 209 13.10 -21.61 -4.47
N PRO A 210 14.02 -22.55 -4.20
CA PRO A 210 13.78 -23.66 -3.27
C PRO A 210 13.64 -23.22 -1.80
N ALA A 211 14.11 -22.02 -1.45
CA ALA A 211 13.97 -21.45 -0.10
C ALA A 211 12.68 -20.63 0.07
N THR A 212 11.91 -20.44 -0.99
CA THR A 212 10.67 -19.65 -0.98
C THR A 212 9.46 -20.56 -0.79
N GLU A 213 8.62 -20.25 0.20
CA GLU A 213 7.30 -20.83 0.32
C GLU A 213 6.36 -20.25 -0.73
N ILE A 214 5.90 -21.07 -1.68
CA ILE A 214 5.05 -20.63 -2.80
C ILE A 214 3.61 -21.12 -2.60
N ALA A 215 2.72 -20.19 -2.25
CA ALA A 215 1.28 -20.41 -2.17
C ALA A 215 0.64 -20.22 -3.56
N ALA A 216 0.38 -21.34 -4.24
CA ALA A 216 0.03 -21.37 -5.66
C ALA A 216 -1.48 -21.16 -5.95
N PRO A 217 -1.87 -20.93 -7.22
CA PRO A 217 -3.28 -20.86 -7.62
C PRO A 217 -4.08 -22.10 -7.19
N ARG A 218 -5.25 -21.87 -6.57
CA ARG A 218 -6.26 -22.93 -6.41
C ARG A 218 -7.03 -23.04 -7.71
N ARG A 219 -7.17 -24.25 -8.26
CA ARG A 219 -8.09 -24.48 -9.38
C ARG A 219 -9.52 -24.20 -8.87
N PRO A 220 -10.38 -23.51 -9.63
CA PRO A 220 -11.80 -23.75 -9.49
C PRO A 220 -12.05 -25.20 -9.91
N ASP A 221 -12.69 -25.96 -9.03
CA ASP A 221 -13.19 -27.31 -9.32
C ASP A 221 -14.23 -27.28 -10.45
#